data_AF-A0A7W0PFQ0-F1
#
_entry.id   AF-A0A7W0PFQ0-F1
#
_cell.length_a   1.000
_cell.length_b   1.000
_cell.length_c   1.000
_cell.angle_alpha   90.00
_cell.angle_beta   90.00
_cell.angle_gamma   90.00
#
_symmetry.space_group_name_H-M   'P 1'
#
loop_
_entity.id
_entity.type
_entity.pdbx_description
1 polymer ?
#
loop_
_entity_poly.entity_id
_entity_poly.type
_entity_poly.pdbx_seq_one_letter_code
_entity_poly.pdbx_strand_id
1 'polypeptide(L)'
;MRKFLMLAGVLVALVIPASALAVVSLHEPHVGLGCSDGGTFHFVANGVNGQVGALTVNFSGPGDVTDLVSTKFNKGTNHWTIDASGTILTASATVGDKLVLSDYTCDEKKDKK
;
A
#
# COMPACT_ATOMS: atom_id res chain seq x y z
N MET A 1 -7.25 -40.81 49.64
CA MET A 1 -7.67 -39.76 48.69
C MET A 1 -6.99 -38.45 49.06
N ARG A 2 -6.60 -37.64 48.07
CA ARG A 2 -5.87 -36.35 48.14
C ARG A 2 -4.37 -36.44 47.84
N LYS A 3 -4.03 -36.38 46.55
CA LYS A 3 -2.90 -35.57 46.06
C LYS A 3 -3.31 -34.96 44.73
N PHE A 4 -3.87 -33.76 44.80
CA PHE A 4 -4.06 -32.86 43.67
C PHE A 4 -2.68 -32.32 43.29
N LEU A 5 -2.13 -32.76 42.16
CA LEU A 5 -1.03 -32.08 41.49
C LEU A 5 -1.64 -31.30 40.32
N MET A 6 -1.98 -30.04 40.60
CA MET A 6 -2.31 -29.06 39.58
C MET A 6 -1.05 -28.78 38.76
N LEU A 7 -1.01 -29.27 37.51
CA LEU A 7 -0.10 -28.73 36.50
C LEU A 7 -0.67 -27.38 36.04
N ALA A 8 -0.14 -26.30 36.59
CA ALA A 8 -0.29 -24.96 36.04
C ALA A 8 0.64 -24.83 34.82
N GLY A 9 0.11 -25.09 33.63
CA GLY A 9 0.77 -24.77 32.37
C GLY A 9 0.69 -23.27 32.11
N VAL A 10 1.80 -22.56 32.29
CA VAL A 10 1.94 -21.14 31.97
C VAL A 10 1.89 -20.98 30.44
N LEU A 11 0.75 -20.56 29.91
CA LEU A 11 0.63 -20.05 28.55
C LEU A 11 1.25 -18.65 28.51
N VAL A 12 2.49 -18.56 28.04
CA VAL A 12 3.09 -17.27 27.66
C VAL A 12 2.38 -16.81 26.39
N ALA A 13 1.33 -16.00 26.56
CA ALA A 13 0.71 -15.29 25.46
C ALA A 13 1.74 -14.32 24.87
N LEU A 14 2.18 -14.59 23.65
CA LEU A 14 3.02 -13.71 22.86
C LEU A 14 2.20 -12.45 22.54
N VAL A 15 2.30 -11.44 23.39
CA VAL A 15 1.75 -10.11 23.11
C VAL A 15 2.59 -9.53 21.98
N ILE A 16 2.12 -9.67 20.75
CA ILE A 16 2.69 -8.95 19.61
C ILE A 16 2.26 -7.49 19.79
N PRO A 17 3.20 -6.56 20.07
CA PRO A 17 2.84 -5.14 20.05
C PRO A 17 2.46 -4.79 18.62
N ALA A 18 1.18 -4.51 18.40
CA ALA A 18 0.70 -3.85 17.19
C ALA A 18 1.30 -2.44 17.18
N SER A 19 2.46 -2.31 16.54
CA SER A 19 3.00 -0.99 16.21
C SER A 19 2.00 -0.36 15.24
N ALA A 20 1.40 0.75 15.65
CA ALA A 20 0.55 1.53 14.78
C ALA A 20 1.40 1.96 13.56
N LEU A 21 1.10 1.38 12.40
CA LEU A 21 1.74 1.76 11.15
C LEU A 21 1.31 3.20 10.85
N ALA A 22 2.28 4.08 10.63
CA ALA A 22 2.00 5.43 10.20
C ALA A 22 1.41 5.36 8.78
N VAL A 23 0.10 5.57 8.66
CA VAL A 23 -0.55 5.61 7.35
C VAL A 23 -0.29 6.98 6.73
N VAL A 24 0.42 7.00 5.61
CA VAL A 24 0.67 8.21 4.84
C VAL A 24 -0.25 8.23 3.63
N SER A 25 -1.11 9.23 3.57
CA SER A 25 -1.99 9.48 2.43
C SER A 25 -1.25 10.10 1.25
N LEU A 26 -1.77 9.85 0.05
CA LEU A 26 -1.28 10.45 -1.19
C LEU A 26 -1.27 11.97 -1.09
N HIS A 27 -0.14 12.57 -1.39
CA HIS A 27 0.01 14.00 -1.44
C HIS A 27 -0.78 14.58 -2.61
N GLU A 28 -1.61 15.60 -2.35
CA GLU A 28 -2.20 16.44 -3.39
C GLU A 28 -1.09 17.07 -4.26
N PRO A 29 -1.32 17.33 -5.56
CA PRO A 29 -2.59 17.36 -6.30
C PRO A 29 -2.93 16.06 -7.05
N HIS A 30 -2.36 14.90 -6.67
CA HIS A 30 -2.45 13.69 -7.49
C HIS A 30 -3.82 12.96 -7.42
N VAL A 31 -4.68 13.30 -6.46
CA VAL A 31 -6.05 12.79 -6.40
C VAL A 31 -6.85 13.36 -7.57
N GLY A 32 -7.59 12.51 -8.28
CA GLY A 32 -8.33 12.88 -9.49
C GLY A 32 -7.56 12.67 -10.80
N LEU A 33 -6.24 12.40 -10.76
CA LEU A 33 -5.49 11.98 -11.95
C LEU A 33 -5.86 10.55 -12.35
N GLY A 34 -5.84 10.25 -13.65
CA GLY A 34 -6.34 8.97 -14.13
C GLY A 34 -6.23 8.74 -15.63
N CYS A 35 -6.59 7.52 -16.03
CA CYS A 35 -6.68 7.05 -17.41
C CYS A 35 -8.04 6.39 -17.62
N SER A 36 -8.87 6.91 -18.52
CA SER A 36 -10.25 6.42 -18.69
C SER A 36 -10.33 4.94 -19.09
N ASP A 37 -9.38 4.44 -19.86
CA ASP A 37 -9.47 3.11 -20.51
C ASP A 37 -8.41 2.12 -20.05
N GLY A 38 -7.56 2.51 -19.10
CA GLY A 38 -6.41 1.73 -18.68
C GLY A 38 -5.12 2.53 -18.70
N GLY A 39 -4.23 2.21 -17.77
CA GLY A 39 -2.90 2.77 -17.71
C GLY A 39 -2.09 2.18 -16.56
N THR A 40 -0.78 2.39 -16.63
CA THR A 40 0.16 1.99 -15.59
C THR A 40 0.47 3.21 -14.71
N PHE A 41 0.30 3.06 -13.40
CA PHE A 41 0.54 4.10 -12.39
C PHE A 41 1.70 3.70 -11.49
N HIS A 42 2.64 4.62 -11.26
CA HIS A 42 3.80 4.41 -10.40
C HIS A 42 3.74 5.30 -9.16
N PHE A 43 3.61 4.67 -7.99
CA PHE A 43 3.57 5.33 -6.69
C PHE A 43 4.91 5.19 -5.97
N VAL A 44 5.30 6.24 -5.25
CA VAL A 44 6.54 6.28 -4.46
C VAL A 44 6.28 6.83 -3.07
N ALA A 45 6.69 6.08 -2.05
CA ALA A 45 6.75 6.58 -0.67
C ALA A 45 8.20 6.87 -0.31
N ASN A 46 8.49 8.08 0.16
CA ASN A 46 9.80 8.50 0.66
C ASN A 46 9.83 8.48 2.20
N GLY A 47 11.01 8.43 2.81
CA GLY A 47 11.16 8.46 4.27
C GLY A 47 10.89 7.13 4.96
N VAL A 48 11.02 6.01 4.23
CA VAL A 48 10.58 4.69 4.71
C VAL A 48 11.58 4.03 5.67
N ASN A 49 12.75 4.63 5.90
CA ASN A 49 13.79 4.18 6.84
C ASN A 49 14.16 2.69 6.71
N GLY A 50 14.18 2.17 5.48
CA GLY A 50 14.47 0.76 5.16
C GLY A 50 13.34 -0.22 5.46
N GLN A 51 12.15 0.25 5.84
CA GLN A 51 10.97 -0.58 6.04
C GLN A 51 10.27 -0.86 4.71
N VAL A 52 9.79 -2.09 4.53
CA VAL A 52 8.95 -2.46 3.38
C VAL A 52 7.51 -2.05 3.68
N GLY A 53 6.95 -1.25 2.79
CA GLY A 53 5.58 -0.76 2.90
C GLY A 53 4.56 -1.59 2.13
N ALA A 54 3.29 -1.42 2.50
CA ALA A 54 2.15 -1.83 1.72
C ALA A 54 1.38 -0.60 1.24
N LEU A 55 0.82 -0.67 0.03
CA LEU A 55 0.05 0.39 -0.62
C LEU A 55 -1.41 -0.06 -0.78
N THR A 56 -2.33 0.85 -0.46
CA THR A 56 -3.75 0.74 -0.75
C THR A 56 -4.14 1.89 -1.67
N VAL A 57 -4.81 1.59 -2.78
CA VAL A 57 -5.27 2.59 -3.76
C VAL A 57 -6.68 2.26 -4.19
N ASN A 58 -7.54 3.27 -4.28
CA ASN A 58 -8.86 3.17 -4.88
C ASN A 58 -8.95 4.05 -6.12
N PHE A 59 -9.53 3.50 -7.18
CA PHE A 59 -9.81 4.16 -8.43
C PHE A 59 -11.34 4.25 -8.65
N SER A 60 -11.77 5.17 -9.51
CA SER A 60 -13.17 5.22 -9.94
C SER A 60 -13.55 4.12 -10.94
N GLY A 61 -12.55 3.46 -11.54
CA GLY A 61 -12.69 2.28 -12.38
C GLY A 61 -11.98 1.05 -11.80
N PRO A 62 -11.90 -0.05 -12.55
CA PRO A 62 -11.11 -1.22 -12.15
C PRO A 62 -9.64 -0.90 -11.85
N GLY A 63 -9.07 -1.53 -10.83
CA GLY A 63 -7.66 -1.36 -10.46
C GLY A 63 -7.39 -1.10 -8.97
N ASP A 64 -8.43 -1.15 -8.14
CA ASP A 64 -8.29 -1.07 -6.68
C ASP A 64 -7.32 -2.13 -6.15
N VAL A 65 -6.44 -1.71 -5.26
CA VAL A 65 -5.51 -2.61 -4.55
C VAL A 65 -5.57 -2.35 -3.06
N THR A 66 -5.39 -3.41 -2.28
CA THR A 66 -5.28 -3.35 -0.83
C THR A 66 -4.05 -4.14 -0.41
N ASP A 67 -3.24 -3.56 0.46
CA ASP A 67 -2.03 -4.17 1.02
C ASP A 67 -1.03 -4.66 -0.04
N LEU A 68 -0.91 -3.93 -1.17
CA LEU A 68 0.06 -4.26 -2.20
C LEU A 68 1.49 -4.02 -1.67
N VAL A 69 2.27 -5.08 -1.55
CA VAL A 69 3.66 -5.00 -1.10
C VAL A 69 4.53 -4.29 -2.15
N SER A 70 5.46 -3.47 -1.68
CA SER A 70 6.41 -2.74 -2.51
C SER A 70 7.18 -3.65 -3.47
N THR A 71 7.17 -3.29 -4.76
CA THR A 71 7.87 -4.03 -5.83
C THR A 71 9.37 -3.78 -5.80
N LYS A 72 9.79 -2.59 -5.34
CA LYS A 72 11.18 -2.20 -5.15
C LYS A 72 11.28 -1.31 -3.92
N PHE A 73 12.24 -1.59 -3.07
CA PHE A 73 12.51 -0.78 -1.89
C PHE A 73 14.00 -0.59 -1.69
N ASN A 74 14.37 0.57 -1.17
CA ASN A 74 15.72 0.86 -0.72
C ASN A 74 15.67 1.54 0.65
N LYS A 75 16.82 2.01 1.17
CA LYS A 75 16.87 2.62 2.51
C LYS A 75 15.97 3.86 2.66
N GLY A 76 15.59 4.54 1.58
CA GLY A 76 14.80 5.76 1.60
C GLY A 76 13.43 5.67 0.95
N THR A 77 13.18 4.71 0.05
CA THR A 77 11.96 4.67 -0.76
C THR A 77 11.32 3.29 -0.91
N ASN A 78 10.00 3.28 -1.08
CA ASN A 78 9.21 2.15 -1.58
C ASN A 78 8.54 2.53 -2.90
N HIS A 79 8.41 1.56 -3.82
CA HIS A 79 7.87 1.75 -5.17
C HIS A 79 6.78 0.72 -5.47
N TRP A 80 5.69 1.18 -6.06
CA TRP A 80 4.60 0.33 -6.51
C TRP A 80 4.18 0.70 -7.93
N THR A 81 3.95 -0.32 -8.74
CA THR A 81 3.41 -0.16 -10.10
C THR A 81 2.09 -0.92 -10.17
N ILE A 82 1.04 -0.26 -10.62
CA ILE A 82 -0.32 -0.80 -10.68
C ILE A 82 -0.89 -0.50 -12.06
N ASP A 83 -1.51 -1.49 -12.68
CA ASP A 83 -2.35 -1.27 -13.85
C ASP A 83 -3.79 -1.04 -13.40
N ALA A 84 -4.36 0.10 -13.78
CA ALA A 84 -5.70 0.52 -13.36
C ALA A 84 -6.38 1.37 -14.43
N SER A 85 -7.67 1.65 -14.24
CA SER A 85 -8.47 2.52 -15.09
C SER A 85 -9.35 3.44 -14.23
N GLY A 86 -9.83 4.52 -14.82
CA GLY A 86 -10.50 5.60 -14.10
C GLY A 86 -9.50 6.56 -13.45
N THR A 87 -9.95 7.22 -12.38
CA THR A 87 -9.23 8.27 -11.65
C THR A 87 -8.93 7.82 -10.23
N ILE A 88 -7.77 8.21 -9.70
CA ILE A 88 -7.38 7.95 -8.32
C ILE A 88 -8.33 8.70 -7.38
N LEU A 89 -9.05 7.96 -6.52
CA LEU A 89 -9.92 8.50 -5.49
C LEU A 89 -9.15 8.70 -4.19
N THR A 90 -8.39 7.68 -3.79
CA THR A 90 -7.57 7.67 -2.58
C THR A 90 -6.33 6.80 -2.82
N ALA A 91 -5.22 7.12 -2.15
CA ALA A 91 -4.14 6.18 -1.96
C ALA A 91 -3.45 6.41 -0.60
N SER A 92 -2.93 5.35 0.00
CA SER A 92 -2.18 5.40 1.24
C SER A 92 -1.14 4.30 1.34
N ALA A 93 -0.03 4.59 2.03
CA ALA A 93 1.03 3.63 2.32
C ALA A 93 1.17 3.43 3.83
N THR A 94 1.57 2.23 4.25
CA THR A 94 1.76 1.90 5.68
C THR A 94 3.07 2.41 6.28
N VAL A 95 3.97 2.95 5.44
CA VAL A 95 5.27 3.50 5.85
C VAL A 95 5.63 4.69 4.96
N GLY A 96 6.57 5.49 5.45
CA GLY A 96 7.08 6.69 4.78
C GLY A 96 6.62 7.96 5.47
N ASP A 97 7.12 9.08 4.98
CA ASP A 97 6.73 10.44 5.39
C ASP A 97 5.86 11.10 4.32
N LYS A 98 6.01 10.67 3.05
CA LYS A 98 5.30 11.24 1.90
C LYS A 98 5.06 10.20 0.82
N LEU A 99 3.80 10.01 0.43
CA LEU A 99 3.38 9.23 -0.73
C LEU A 99 3.06 10.16 -1.90
N VAL A 100 3.59 9.87 -3.09
CA VAL A 100 3.33 10.62 -4.34
C VAL A 100 3.04 9.66 -5.49
N LEU A 101 2.32 10.15 -6.50
CA LEU A 101 2.31 9.56 -7.83
C LEU A 101 3.55 10.09 -8.57
N SER A 102 4.51 9.21 -8.87
CA SER A 102 5.75 9.57 -9.57
C SER A 102 5.47 9.83 -11.05
N ASP A 103 4.74 8.91 -11.68
CA ASP A 103 4.40 8.93 -13.09
C ASP A 103 3.22 8.01 -13.38
N TYR A 104 2.58 8.21 -14.53
CA TYR A 104 1.57 7.31 -15.07
C TYR A 104 1.56 7.38 -16.60
N THR A 105 1.22 6.27 -17.25
CA THR A 105 1.06 6.19 -18.71
C THR A 105 -0.31 5.62 -19.02
N CYS A 106 -1.11 6.32 -19.81
CA CYS A 106 -2.41 5.81 -20.25
C CYS A 106 -2.25 4.96 -21.51
N ASP A 107 -3.03 3.90 -21.59
CA ASP A 107 -3.12 3.08 -22.80
C ASP A 107 -3.72 3.93 -23.93
N GLU A 108 -3.00 4.03 -25.06
CA GLU A 108 -3.55 4.67 -26.25
C GLU A 108 -4.72 3.83 -26.76
N LYS A 109 -5.91 4.45 -26.92
CA LYS A 109 -6.95 3.84 -27.73
C LYS A 109 -6.40 3.63 -29.12
N LYS A 110 -6.15 2.38 -29.48
CA LYS A 110 -6.13 2.00 -30.89
C LYS A 110 -7.56 2.18 -31.40
N ASP A 111 -7.88 3.37 -31.87
CA ASP A 111 -9.05 3.60 -32.70
C ASP A 111 -8.94 2.62 -33.87
N LYS A 112 -9.69 1.52 -33.79
CA LYS A 112 -9.89 0.62 -34.91
C LYS A 112 -10.70 1.39 -35.94
N LYS A 113 -9.99 2.05 -36.85
CA LYS A 113 -10.53 2.63 -38.07
C LYS A 113 -11.14 1.55 -38.97
#